data_AF-A0A843RPH9-F1
#
_entry.id   AF-A0A843RPH9-F1
#
_cell.length_a   1.000
_cell.length_b   1.000
_cell.length_c   1.000
_cell.angle_alpha   90.00
_cell.angle_beta   90.00
_cell.angle_gamma   90.00
#
_symmetry.space_group_name_H-M   'P 1'
#
loop_
_entity.id
_entity.type
_entity.pdbx_description
1 polymer ?
#
loop_
_entity_poly.entity_id
_entity_poly.type
_entity_poly.pdbx_seq_one_letter_code
_entity_poly.pdbx_strand_id
1 'polypeptide(L)' 'KLGDVVRISSPLLGTLVNVVGHTEDTTPWTFGVRALMINLAARGVLTGGIESAS' A
#
# COMPACT_ATOMS: atom_id res chain seq x y z
N LYS A 1 -3.37 -19.76 5.31
CA LYS A 1 -4.24 -20.77 4.69
C LYS A 1 -4.98 -20.14 3.51
N LEU A 2 -5.32 -20.91 2.47
CA LEU A 2 -6.09 -20.39 1.33
C LEU A 2 -7.43 -19.80 1.80
N GLY A 3 -7.77 -18.61 1.31
CA GLY A 3 -8.92 -17.82 1.74
C GLY A 3 -8.67 -16.96 2.99
N ASP A 4 -7.52 -17.07 3.65
CA ASP A 4 -7.20 -16.21 4.80
C ASP A 4 -6.96 -14.77 4.35
N VAL A 5 -7.25 -13.82 5.25
CA VAL A 5 -6.96 -12.41 5.04
C VAL A 5 -5.70 -12.02 5.82
N VAL A 6 -4.64 -11.68 5.10
CA VAL A 6 -3.41 -11.11 5.67
C VAL A 6 -3.50 -9.60 5.63
N ARG A 7 -3.19 -8.95 6.77
CA ARG A 7 -3.14 -7.49 6.90
C ARG A 7 -1.76 -7.07 7.35
N ILE A 8 -1.12 -6.20 6.60
CA ILE A 8 0.17 -5.60 6.93
C ILE A 8 -0.04 -4.10 7.03
N SER A 9 0.27 -3.50 8.18
CA SER A 9 0.01 -2.08 8.45
C SER A 9 1.30 -1.33 8.71
N SER A 10 1.36 -0.08 8.26
CA SER A 10 2.35 0.90 8.73
C SER A 10 1.70 2.27 8.90
N PRO A 11 2.20 3.11 9.83
CA PRO A 11 1.63 4.43 10.07
C PRO A 11 1.65 5.34 8.83
N LEU A 12 2.68 5.22 7.99
CA LEU A 12 2.87 6.11 6.83
C LEU A 12 2.20 5.57 5.56
N LEU A 13 2.18 4.25 5.36
CA LEU A 13 1.68 3.65 4.12
C LEU A 13 0.21 3.24 4.21
N GLY A 14 -0.33 3.03 5.42
CA GLY A 14 -1.65 2.47 5.65
C GLY A 14 -1.59 0.95 5.77
N THR A 15 -2.65 0.25 5.35
CA THR A 15 -2.74 -1.21 5.46
C THR A 15 -2.86 -1.86 4.09
N LEU A 16 -1.96 -2.78 3.79
CA LEU A 16 -2.12 -3.73 2.69
C LEU A 16 -2.97 -4.91 3.19
N VAL A 17 -4.05 -5.19 2.49
CA VAL A 17 -4.92 -6.35 2.76
C VAL A 17 -4.82 -7.30 1.58
N ASN A 18 -4.45 -8.54 1.84
CA ASN A 18 -4.36 -9.59 0.83
C ASN A 18 -5.18 -10.81 1.24
N VAL A 19 -5.95 -11.38 0.31
CA VAL A 19 -6.59 -12.68 0.48
C VAL A 19 -5.63 -13.75 -0.06
N VAL A 20 -5.30 -14.74 0.76
CA VAL A 20 -4.33 -15.78 0.40
C VAL A 20 -4.93 -16.68 -0.69
N GLY A 21 -4.30 -16.71 -1.85
CA GLY A 21 -4.66 -17.53 -2.99
C GLY A 21 -3.42 -18.09 -3.70
N HIS A 22 -3.63 -18.92 -4.72
CA HIS A 22 -2.55 -19.35 -5.59
C HIS A 22 -2.15 -18.23 -6.55
N THR A 23 -0.84 -18.06 -6.76
CA THR A 23 -0.31 -17.01 -7.64
C THR A 23 -0.78 -17.16 -9.08
N GLU A 24 -0.94 -18.39 -9.57
CA GLU A 24 -1.41 -18.68 -10.94
C GLU A 24 -2.85 -18.24 -11.22
N ASP A 25 -3.70 -18.21 -10.18
CA ASP A 25 -5.10 -17.77 -10.26
C ASP A 25 -5.25 -16.26 -10.06
N THR A 26 -4.17 -15.57 -9.66
CA THR A 26 -4.22 -14.15 -9.32
C THR A 26 -4.03 -13.29 -10.57
N THR A 27 -4.93 -12.33 -10.77
CA THR A 27 -4.79 -11.36 -11.86
C THR A 27 -3.49 -10.56 -11.73
N PRO A 28 -2.85 -10.16 -12.85
CA PRO A 28 -1.66 -9.31 -12.80
C PRO A 28 -1.87 -8.06 -11.96
N TRP A 29 -0.86 -7.71 -11.17
CA TRP A 29 -0.93 -6.58 -10.27
C TRP A 29 -0.94 -5.24 -11.03
N THR A 30 -2.03 -4.49 -10.93
CA THR A 30 -2.18 -3.17 -11.60
C THR A 30 -1.81 -2.00 -10.69
N PHE A 31 -1.72 -2.22 -9.38
CA PHE A 31 -1.43 -1.17 -8.39
C PHE A 31 0.10 -0.95 -8.21
N GLY A 32 0.77 -0.44 -9.24
CA GLY A 32 2.22 -0.19 -9.16
C GLY A 32 2.63 0.94 -8.21
N VAL A 33 3.94 1.19 -8.12
CA VAL A 33 4.53 2.25 -7.27
C VAL A 33 3.90 3.63 -7.52
N ARG A 34 3.57 3.96 -8.77
CA ARG A 34 2.91 5.23 -9.11
C ARG A 34 1.51 5.36 -8.48
N ALA A 35 0.71 4.29 -8.54
CA ALA A 35 -0.61 4.27 -7.93
C ALA A 35 -0.52 4.40 -6.40
N LEU A 36 0.50 3.76 -5.80
CA LEU A 36 0.83 3.94 -4.39
C LEU A 36 1.12 5.42 -4.08
N MET A 37 2.06 6.05 -4.79
CA MET A 37 2.40 7.45 -4.53
C MET A 37 1.20 8.40 -4.69
N ILE A 38 0.36 8.19 -5.72
CA ILE A 38 -0.89 8.96 -5.89
C ILE A 38 -1.81 8.76 -4.69
N ASN A 39 -1.98 7.53 -4.22
CA ASN A 39 -2.80 7.22 -3.05
C ASN A 39 -2.25 7.88 -1.77
N LEU A 40 -0.94 7.83 -1.54
CA LEU A 40 -0.29 8.50 -0.40
C LEU A 40 -0.47 10.02 -0.49
N ALA A 41 -0.32 10.61 -1.69
CA ALA A 41 -0.48 12.04 -1.93
C ALA A 41 -1.90 12.50 -1.62
N ALA A 42 -2.90 11.77 -2.14
CA ALA A 42 -4.31 12.08 -1.92
C ALA A 42 -4.71 12.03 -0.44
N ARG A 43 -4.02 11.24 0.37
CA ARG A 43 -4.21 11.17 1.83
C ARG A 43 -3.40 12.20 2.62
N GLY A 44 -2.56 13.00 1.97
CA GLY A 44 -1.73 14.02 2.62
C GLY A 44 -0.58 13.46 3.46
N VAL A 45 -0.20 12.19 3.28
CA VAL A 45 0.87 11.55 4.07
C VAL A 45 2.24 11.54 3.36
N LEU A 46 2.31 12.13 2.16
CA LEU A 46 3.59 12.43 1.52
C LEU A 46 4.17 13.72 2.12
N THR A 47 4.55 13.66 3.39
CA THR A 47 5.40 14.69 3.97
C THR A 47 6.81 14.41 3.48
N GLY A 48 7.20 15.02 2.35
CA GLY A 48 8.62 15.12 2.02
C GLY A 48 9.32 15.76 3.22
N GLY A 49 10.42 15.14 3.69
CA GLY A 49 11.29 15.73 4.70
C GLY A 49 11.85 17.05 4.20
N ILE A 50 11.06 18.10 4.31
CA ILE A 50 11.51 19.44 4.58
C ILE A 50 10.97 19.69 5.98
N GLU A 51 11.76 19.26 6.97
CA GLU A 51 11.74 19.96 8.24
C GLU A 51 11.83 21.44 7.88
N SER A 52 10.72 22.15 8.06
CA SER A 52 10.78 23.60 8.08
C SER A 52 11.70 23.93 9.22
N ALA A 53 12.94 24.29 8.89
CA ALA A 53 13.80 24.99 9.81
C ALA A 53 13.02 26.22 10.27
N SER A 54 12.60 26.20 11.52
CA SER A 54 12.04 27.32 12.27
C SER A 54 12.52 27.20 13.69
#